data_AF-A0A0R1S509-F1
#
_entry.id   AF-A0A0R1S509-F1
#
_cell.length_a   1.000
_cell.length_b   1.000
_cell.length_c   1.000
_cell.angle_alpha   90.00
_cell.angle_beta   90.00
_cell.angle_gamma   90.00
#
_symmetry.space_group_name_H-M   'P 1'
#
loop_
_entity.id
_entity.type
_entity.pdbx_description
1 polymer ?
#
loop_
_entity_poly.entity_id
_entity_poly.type
_entity_poly.pdbx_seq_one_letter_code
_entity_poly.pdbx_strand_id
1 'polypeptide(L)'
;MEPGYAVSGRYQIIRPIGEGGMANVYLAQDLILDRQVAVKVLRLDLRNDPNTVRRFKREALSTTELNHPNIVSIYDVGEENSMQYIVMEYVQGADLKKYIVEHFPIPYQRVIDIMAQILSAVQNAHDHNIIHRDLKPQNILVDEAGNVKISDFGIAIALSETAMTQTNTLLGSVHYLSPEQARGSMATKRSDIYSLGIILYELLTGMVPFEGESAVSIAIKHFQNEVPPVRNYDPRIPQALENVVLKATAKDPDERYSGVKIMAADLATSLSASRAHEPKFVPNKASDLGETKVIPALDPEGLTQTDQAEQVTEATAAKPAESNAKKAKKSKMSKKKKWWLIGIGVALLVLLGTVGAYAIQGSEVSVPDLTDMTQQNAEDVLTDKNLKVGTIQKTASNQYDSGHVIRSTPVKGLRVKSGSTVDLTVSTGQKKYRIKDYTDQVYSDVSRQLRQKGLTVKRKYQSSTTVDAGTILNQSIDAGKNVVPSKTTITLTVSSGKPTFAVRDLSDYTQQAVQDYAAEAGLMVTFSEEYSTSIQTGLVIRQSPASGTMVQAGDRLNVVLSKGPRAPAVQPSESVSETPSSSSSESESSSESSSSESEPSETSSQPSGTESSSASQATVKK
;
A
#
# COMPACT_ATOMS: atom_id res chain seq x y z
N MET A 1 -14.03 27.36 8.16
CA MET A 1 -14.76 28.51 7.58
C MET A 1 -16.18 28.08 7.38
N GLU A 2 -17.13 28.94 7.72
CA GLU A 2 -18.56 28.66 7.53
C GLU A 2 -19.02 29.03 6.12
N PRO A 3 -20.05 28.35 5.59
CA PRO A 3 -20.73 28.77 4.37
C PRO A 3 -21.15 30.25 4.43
N GLY A 4 -20.98 30.96 3.32
CA GLY A 4 -21.28 32.39 3.19
C GLY A 4 -20.12 33.33 3.51
N TYR A 5 -19.05 32.85 4.16
CA TYR A 5 -17.83 33.65 4.35
C TYR A 5 -17.19 34.00 3.00
N ALA A 6 -16.83 35.26 2.77
CA ALA A 6 -16.19 35.71 1.53
C ALA A 6 -14.70 35.94 1.75
N VAL A 7 -13.87 35.06 1.19
CA VAL A 7 -12.40 35.22 1.20
C VAL A 7 -12.05 36.40 0.29
N SER A 8 -11.34 37.37 0.86
CA SER A 8 -10.92 38.64 0.24
C SER A 8 -12.09 39.42 -0.39
N GLY A 9 -13.29 39.26 0.18
CA GLY A 9 -14.52 39.88 -0.33
C GLY A 9 -14.97 39.39 -1.72
N ARG A 10 -14.31 38.37 -2.30
CA ARG A 10 -14.56 37.90 -3.67
C ARG A 10 -15.01 36.45 -3.76
N TYR A 11 -14.42 35.57 -2.97
CA TYR A 11 -14.67 34.13 -3.09
C TYR A 11 -15.58 33.67 -1.95
N GLN A 12 -16.87 33.55 -2.23
CA GLN A 12 -17.85 33.16 -1.23
C GLN A 12 -17.86 31.65 -1.03
N ILE A 13 -17.47 31.20 0.16
CA ILE A 13 -17.43 29.78 0.53
C ILE A 13 -18.84 29.19 0.50
N ILE A 14 -18.99 28.07 -0.21
CA ILE A 14 -20.23 27.29 -0.29
C ILE A 14 -20.18 26.13 0.71
N ARG A 15 -19.12 25.31 0.64
CA ARG A 15 -18.95 24.12 1.51
C ARG A 15 -17.50 23.61 1.51
N PRO A 16 -17.05 22.89 2.55
CA PRO A 16 -15.80 22.14 2.50
C PRO A 16 -15.87 21.01 1.47
N ILE A 17 -14.76 20.76 0.76
CA ILE A 17 -14.62 19.67 -0.23
C ILE A 17 -13.41 18.77 0.01
N GLY A 18 -12.45 19.19 0.83
CA GLY A 18 -11.32 18.35 1.22
C GLY A 18 -10.62 18.88 2.48
N GLU A 19 -10.04 17.97 3.25
CA GLU A 19 -9.23 18.27 4.42
C GLU A 19 -7.89 17.56 4.28
N GLY A 20 -6.79 18.31 4.36
CA GLY A 20 -5.44 17.80 4.21
C GLY A 20 -4.58 18.04 5.45
N GLY A 21 -3.38 17.45 5.45
CA GLY A 21 -2.40 17.68 6.53
C GLY A 21 -1.93 19.13 6.61
N MET A 22 -1.91 19.85 5.48
CA MET A 22 -1.37 21.22 5.38
C MET A 22 -2.45 22.29 5.15
N ALA A 23 -3.49 21.97 4.39
CA ALA A 23 -4.51 22.92 3.97
C ALA A 23 -5.89 22.29 3.93
N ASN A 24 -6.92 23.11 4.05
CA ASN A 24 -8.31 22.76 3.84
C ASN A 24 -8.77 23.30 2.49
N VAL A 25 -9.60 22.54 1.78
CA VAL A 25 -10.11 22.92 0.46
C VAL A 25 -11.62 23.13 0.55
N TYR A 26 -12.07 24.27 0.03
CA TYR A 26 -13.47 24.67 0.02
C TYR A 26 -13.95 24.91 -1.41
N LEU A 27 -15.19 24.55 -1.70
CA LEU A 27 -15.89 25.02 -2.89
C LEU A 27 -16.38 26.44 -2.61
N ALA A 28 -16.14 27.36 -3.54
CA ALA A 28 -16.56 28.75 -3.45
C ALA A 28 -17.12 29.26 -4.79
N GLN A 29 -17.93 30.32 -4.72
CA GLN A 29 -18.34 31.10 -5.88
C GLN A 29 -17.44 32.33 -6.01
N ASP A 30 -16.83 32.54 -7.18
CA ASP A 30 -16.18 33.80 -7.54
C ASP A 30 -17.27 34.82 -7.90
N LEU A 31 -17.50 35.80 -7.02
CA LEU A 31 -18.58 36.79 -7.15
C LEU A 31 -18.38 37.78 -8.30
N ILE A 32 -17.16 37.88 -8.86
CA ILE A 32 -16.85 38.81 -9.96
C ILE A 32 -17.02 38.11 -11.31
N LEU A 33 -16.45 36.91 -11.47
CA LEU A 33 -16.47 36.16 -12.72
C LEU A 33 -17.65 35.18 -12.84
N ASP A 34 -18.48 35.10 -11.80
CA ASP A 34 -19.64 34.22 -11.68
C ASP A 34 -19.36 32.76 -12.04
N ARG A 35 -18.35 32.18 -11.39
CA ARG A 35 -17.95 30.78 -11.59
C ARG A 35 -17.61 30.09 -10.28
N GLN A 36 -17.78 28.77 -10.25
CA GLN A 36 -17.33 27.95 -9.14
C GLN A 36 -15.81 27.75 -9.19
N VAL A 37 -15.17 27.86 -8.02
CA VAL A 37 -13.74 27.70 -7.83
C VAL A 37 -13.46 26.88 -6.57
N ALA A 38 -12.31 26.23 -6.52
CA ALA A 38 -11.81 25.61 -5.30
C ALA A 38 -10.84 26.58 -4.61
N VAL A 39 -11.02 26.80 -3.31
CA VAL A 39 -10.17 27.66 -2.49
C VAL A 39 -9.45 26.78 -1.46
N LYS A 40 -8.14 26.61 -1.67
CA LYS A 40 -7.23 25.92 -0.75
C LYS A 40 -6.72 26.93 0.25
N VAL A 41 -6.90 26.68 1.54
CA VAL A 41 -6.57 27.60 2.64
C VAL A 41 -5.64 26.91 3.62
N LEU A 42 -4.52 27.56 3.97
CA LEU A 42 -3.58 27.02 4.95
C LEU A 42 -4.24 26.88 6.33
N ARG A 43 -4.08 25.71 6.95
CA ARG A 43 -4.68 25.41 8.26
C ARG A 43 -4.17 26.36 9.34
N LEU A 44 -5.04 26.70 10.29
CA LEU A 44 -4.78 27.71 11.32
C LEU A 44 -3.55 27.39 12.18
N ASP A 45 -3.34 26.12 12.51
CA ASP A 45 -2.22 25.60 13.30
C ASP A 45 -0.86 25.70 12.61
N LEU A 46 -0.83 25.89 11.29
CA LEU A 46 0.39 25.91 10.48
C LEU A 46 0.76 27.29 9.93
N ARG A 47 -0.07 28.32 10.16
CA ARG A 47 0.16 29.69 9.65
C ARG A 47 1.40 30.36 10.21
N ASN A 48 1.78 29.99 11.43
CA ASN A 48 2.92 30.59 12.12
C ASN A 48 4.24 29.89 11.82
N ASP A 49 4.23 28.77 11.08
CA ASP A 49 5.45 28.10 10.64
C ASP A 49 5.93 28.70 9.30
N PRO A 50 7.05 29.46 9.28
CA PRO A 50 7.56 30.07 8.07
C PRO A 50 7.92 29.05 6.98
N ASN A 51 8.30 27.82 7.36
CA ASN A 51 8.65 26.78 6.41
C ASN A 51 7.41 26.26 5.69
N THR A 52 6.33 26.00 6.44
CA THR A 52 5.05 25.59 5.85
C THR A 52 4.44 26.69 4.99
N VAL A 53 4.52 27.96 5.42
CA VAL A 53 4.09 29.11 4.61
C VAL A 53 4.87 29.20 3.28
N ARG A 54 6.20 29.13 3.33
CA ARG A 54 7.03 29.15 2.11
C ARG A 54 6.69 27.98 1.21
N ARG A 55 6.41 26.81 1.80
CA ARG A 55 5.93 25.63 1.06
C ARG A 55 4.60 25.95 0.36
N PHE A 56 3.63 26.49 1.07
CA PHE A 56 2.33 26.79 0.49
C PHE A 56 2.42 27.73 -0.72
N LYS A 57 3.20 28.82 -0.58
CA LYS A 57 3.39 29.80 -1.67
C LYS A 57 4.11 29.21 -2.88
N ARG A 58 5.16 28.41 -2.66
CA ARG A 58 5.97 27.87 -3.76
C ARG A 58 5.22 26.78 -4.57
N GLU A 59 4.24 26.09 -3.97
CA GLU A 59 3.41 25.07 -4.64
C GLU A 59 2.46 25.73 -5.65
N ALA A 60 1.94 26.89 -5.26
CA ALA A 60 1.13 27.70 -6.17
C ALA A 60 1.97 28.19 -7.35
N LEU A 61 3.13 28.78 -7.06
CA LEU A 61 4.00 29.37 -8.07
C LEU A 61 4.47 28.35 -9.12
N SER A 62 4.88 27.14 -8.72
CA SER A 62 5.28 26.09 -9.68
C SER A 62 4.15 25.69 -10.62
N THR A 63 2.91 25.71 -10.17
CA THR A 63 1.75 25.33 -10.99
C THR A 63 1.29 26.47 -11.90
N THR A 64 1.52 27.74 -11.55
CA THR A 64 1.15 28.88 -12.41
C THR A 64 1.89 28.92 -13.75
N GLU A 65 3.05 28.27 -13.85
CA GLU A 65 3.81 28.14 -15.11
C GLU A 65 3.21 27.07 -16.05
N LEU A 66 2.31 26.22 -15.55
CA LEU A 66 1.75 25.09 -16.27
C LEU A 66 0.36 25.42 -16.81
N ASN A 67 0.21 25.38 -18.13
CA ASN A 67 -1.08 25.48 -18.80
C ASN A 67 -1.33 24.22 -19.63
N HIS A 68 -2.19 23.34 -19.11
CA HIS A 68 -2.51 22.07 -19.74
C HIS A 68 -3.92 21.60 -19.34
N PRO A 69 -4.72 21.02 -20.26
CA PRO A 69 -6.11 20.61 -19.96
C PRO A 69 -6.22 19.60 -18.80
N ASN A 70 -5.21 18.74 -18.65
CA ASN A 70 -5.14 17.73 -17.58
C ASN A 70 -4.37 18.18 -16.32
N ILE A 71 -4.12 19.48 -16.15
CA ILE A 71 -3.55 20.07 -14.92
C ILE A 71 -4.58 21.04 -14.35
N VAL A 72 -4.82 20.98 -13.04
CA VAL A 72 -5.71 21.93 -12.36
C VAL A 72 -5.11 23.33 -12.46
N SER A 73 -5.86 24.25 -13.07
CA SER A 73 -5.40 25.62 -13.25
C SER A 73 -5.46 26.43 -11.95
N ILE A 74 -4.43 27.21 -11.67
CA ILE A 74 -4.45 28.20 -10.57
C ILE A 74 -4.89 29.54 -11.12
N TYR A 75 -5.86 30.15 -10.47
CA TYR A 75 -6.43 31.44 -10.87
C TYR A 75 -5.89 32.61 -10.06
N ASP A 76 -5.68 32.40 -8.76
CA ASP A 76 -5.25 33.48 -7.87
C ASP A 76 -4.51 32.91 -6.65
N VAL A 77 -3.65 33.71 -6.04
CA VAL A 77 -2.92 33.41 -4.81
C VAL A 77 -2.92 34.66 -3.95
N GLY A 78 -3.39 34.55 -2.71
CA GLY A 78 -3.52 35.71 -1.85
C GLY A 78 -3.32 35.43 -0.37
N GLU A 79 -3.38 36.51 0.40
CA GLU A 79 -3.23 36.50 1.84
C GLU A 79 -4.16 37.55 2.46
N GLU A 80 -4.99 37.13 3.41
CA GLU A 80 -5.94 38.01 4.13
C GLU A 80 -5.93 37.68 5.62
N ASN A 81 -5.74 38.65 6.51
CA ASN A 81 -5.73 38.42 7.97
C ASN A 81 -4.79 37.26 8.39
N SER A 82 -3.57 37.23 7.84
CA SER A 82 -2.58 36.16 8.01
C SER A 82 -3.03 34.78 7.52
N MET A 83 -4.06 34.72 6.68
CA MET A 83 -4.59 33.52 6.07
C MET A 83 -4.18 33.46 4.61
N GLN A 84 -3.32 32.50 4.29
CA GLN A 84 -2.90 32.26 2.91
C GLN A 84 -3.92 31.35 2.21
N TYR A 85 -4.26 31.72 0.98
CA TYR A 85 -5.18 30.96 0.15
C TYR A 85 -4.69 30.90 -1.30
N ILE A 86 -5.07 29.81 -1.97
CA ILE A 86 -4.87 29.57 -3.40
C ILE A 86 -6.23 29.29 -3.99
N VAL A 87 -6.59 30.02 -5.04
CA VAL A 87 -7.81 29.80 -5.81
C VAL A 87 -7.47 29.05 -7.08
N MET A 88 -8.15 27.93 -7.29
CA MET A 88 -7.89 27.02 -8.38
C MET A 88 -9.19 26.55 -9.04
N GLU A 89 -9.07 25.96 -10.21
CA GLU A 89 -10.15 25.33 -10.94
C GLU A 89 -10.90 24.32 -10.05
N TYR A 90 -12.22 24.43 -10.00
CA TYR A 90 -13.06 23.40 -9.38
C TYR A 90 -13.33 22.30 -10.39
N VAL A 91 -12.90 21.08 -10.08
CA VAL A 91 -13.18 19.89 -10.88
C VAL A 91 -14.35 19.15 -10.23
N GLN A 92 -15.48 19.09 -10.93
CA GLN A 92 -16.66 18.37 -10.47
C GLN A 92 -16.48 16.87 -10.72
N GLY A 93 -16.13 16.13 -9.67
CA GLY A 93 -15.89 14.70 -9.76
C GLY A 93 -15.31 14.10 -8.48
N ALA A 94 -14.68 12.95 -8.61
CA ALA A 94 -14.01 12.24 -7.52
C ALA A 94 -12.51 12.15 -7.78
N ASP A 95 -11.71 11.95 -6.73
CA ASP A 95 -10.32 11.54 -6.91
C ASP A 95 -10.23 10.13 -7.53
N LEU A 96 -9.08 9.81 -8.14
CA LEU A 96 -8.85 8.57 -8.85
C LEU A 96 -8.87 7.38 -7.88
N LYS A 97 -8.53 7.56 -6.60
CA LYS A 97 -8.61 6.49 -5.60
C LYS A 97 -10.06 6.04 -5.42
N LYS A 98 -10.97 6.99 -5.23
CA LYS A 98 -12.41 6.75 -5.13
C LYS A 98 -12.96 6.19 -6.45
N TYR A 99 -12.53 6.73 -7.58
CA TYR A 99 -12.90 6.22 -8.91
C TYR A 99 -12.55 4.72 -9.07
N ILE A 100 -11.34 4.31 -8.67
CA ILE A 100 -10.90 2.91 -8.69
C ILE A 100 -11.84 2.06 -7.82
N VAL A 101 -12.13 2.47 -6.58
CA VAL A 101 -13.00 1.70 -5.68
C VAL A 101 -14.42 1.51 -6.26
N GLU A 102 -14.97 2.53 -6.93
CA GLU A 102 -16.33 2.51 -7.45
C GLU A 102 -16.49 1.77 -8.79
N HIS A 103 -15.46 1.81 -9.65
CA HIS A 103 -15.54 1.32 -11.03
C HIS A 103 -14.74 0.04 -11.29
N PHE A 104 -14.00 -0.47 -10.30
CA PHE A 104 -13.21 -1.67 -10.49
C PHE A 104 -14.09 -2.93 -10.61
N PRO A 105 -13.82 -3.85 -11.56
CA PRO A 105 -12.70 -3.85 -12.52
C PRO A 105 -12.88 -2.86 -13.68
N ILE A 106 -11.84 -2.08 -13.97
CA ILE A 106 -11.83 -1.07 -15.03
C ILE A 106 -11.42 -1.71 -16.36
N PRO A 107 -12.14 -1.47 -17.48
CA PRO A 107 -11.72 -1.95 -18.79
C PRO A 107 -10.32 -1.45 -19.19
N TYR A 108 -9.48 -2.31 -19.77
CA TYR A 108 -8.08 -1.95 -20.06
C TYR A 108 -7.93 -0.72 -20.97
N GLN A 109 -8.84 -0.56 -21.95
CA GLN A 109 -8.84 0.64 -22.79
C GLN A 109 -9.05 1.90 -21.95
N ARG A 110 -9.99 1.85 -20.99
CA ARG A 110 -10.26 2.97 -20.09
C ARG A 110 -9.08 3.27 -19.16
N VAL A 111 -8.37 2.23 -18.68
CA VAL A 111 -7.11 2.39 -17.93
C VAL A 111 -6.07 3.14 -18.75
N ILE A 112 -5.91 2.77 -20.03
CA ILE A 112 -4.98 3.44 -20.95
C ILE A 112 -5.40 4.88 -21.22
N ASP A 113 -6.69 5.16 -21.41
CA ASP A 113 -7.19 6.51 -21.66
C ASP A 113 -6.95 7.44 -20.44
N ILE A 114 -7.16 6.93 -19.23
CA ILE A 114 -6.87 7.64 -17.98
C ILE A 114 -5.36 7.92 -17.88
N MET A 115 -4.54 6.88 -18.05
CA MET A 115 -3.08 7.02 -17.95
C MET A 115 -2.51 7.90 -19.05
N ALA A 116 -3.05 7.89 -20.26
CA ALA A 116 -2.61 8.77 -21.35
C ALA A 116 -2.78 10.25 -20.98
N GLN A 117 -3.91 10.62 -20.37
CA GLN A 117 -4.15 11.98 -19.88
C GLN A 117 -3.18 12.36 -18.75
N ILE A 118 -2.94 11.44 -17.80
CA ILE A 118 -1.98 11.65 -16.71
C ILE A 118 -0.56 11.85 -17.27
N LEU A 119 -0.13 10.98 -18.17
CA LEU A 119 1.20 11.04 -18.79
C LEU A 119 1.37 12.34 -19.60
N SER A 120 0.32 12.82 -20.29
CA SER A 120 0.34 14.12 -20.99
C SER A 120 0.58 15.29 -20.04
N ALA A 121 -0.13 15.33 -18.91
CA ALA A 121 0.06 16.35 -17.89
C ALA A 121 1.47 16.31 -17.27
N VAL A 122 1.95 15.12 -16.88
CA VAL A 122 3.28 14.98 -16.27
C VAL A 122 4.38 15.33 -17.28
N GLN A 123 4.21 14.99 -18.56
CA GLN A 123 5.14 15.40 -19.62
C GLN A 123 5.24 16.93 -19.71
N ASN A 124 4.11 17.65 -19.73
CA ASN A 124 4.10 19.11 -19.75
C ASN A 124 4.84 19.71 -18.55
N ALA A 125 4.65 19.16 -17.34
CA ALA A 125 5.40 19.58 -16.16
C ALA A 125 6.91 19.29 -16.29
N HIS A 126 7.27 18.10 -16.77
CA HIS A 126 8.66 17.68 -16.96
C HIS A 126 9.38 18.54 -18.00
N ASP A 127 8.70 19.02 -19.04
CA ASP A 127 9.24 19.95 -20.04
C ASP A 127 9.57 21.33 -19.44
N HIS A 128 8.83 21.75 -18.41
CA HIS A 128 9.12 22.95 -17.60
C HIS A 128 10.05 22.66 -16.41
N ASN A 129 10.69 21.48 -16.37
CA ASN A 129 11.57 21.03 -15.28
C ASN A 129 10.90 20.98 -13.89
N ILE A 130 9.58 20.85 -13.86
CA ILE A 130 8.82 20.65 -12.65
C ILE A 130 8.63 19.14 -12.45
N ILE A 131 9.00 18.65 -11.27
CA ILE A 131 8.82 17.26 -10.85
C ILE A 131 7.70 17.25 -9.82
N HIS A 132 6.73 16.33 -9.96
CA HIS A 132 5.56 16.29 -9.09
C HIS A 132 5.90 15.76 -7.69
N ARG A 133 6.69 14.67 -7.59
CA ARG A 133 7.24 14.06 -6.35
C ARG A 133 6.27 13.31 -5.44
N ASP A 134 4.98 13.63 -5.46
CA ASP A 134 3.92 12.95 -4.68
C ASP A 134 2.75 12.50 -5.59
N LEU A 135 3.07 11.87 -6.73
CA LEU A 135 2.04 11.32 -7.62
C LEU A 135 1.33 10.14 -6.95
N LYS A 136 0.02 10.28 -6.76
CA LYS A 136 -0.86 9.27 -6.17
C LYS A 136 -2.30 9.50 -6.64
N PRO A 137 -3.17 8.47 -6.62
CA PRO A 137 -4.54 8.60 -7.09
C PRO A 137 -5.37 9.67 -6.36
N GLN A 138 -5.05 10.01 -5.11
CA GLN A 138 -5.75 11.07 -4.36
C GLN A 138 -5.47 12.48 -4.91
N ASN A 139 -4.36 12.69 -5.61
CA ASN A 139 -4.01 13.99 -6.22
C ASN A 139 -4.43 14.05 -7.71
N ILE A 140 -5.21 13.07 -8.17
CA ILE A 140 -5.67 12.96 -9.56
C ILE A 140 -7.19 12.96 -9.52
N LEU A 141 -7.82 13.94 -10.14
CA LEU A 141 -9.27 14.11 -10.18
C LEU A 141 -9.81 13.56 -11.50
N VAL A 142 -10.96 12.90 -11.44
CA VAL A 142 -11.70 12.40 -12.60
C VAL A 142 -13.08 13.05 -12.57
N ASP A 143 -13.39 13.84 -13.60
CA ASP A 143 -14.69 14.48 -13.74
C ASP A 143 -15.76 13.50 -14.25
N GLU A 144 -17.03 13.92 -14.23
CA GLU A 144 -18.17 13.11 -14.68
C GLU A 144 -18.09 12.74 -16.18
N ALA A 145 -17.40 13.55 -16.99
CA ALA A 145 -17.16 13.27 -18.41
C ALA A 145 -15.98 12.31 -18.62
N GLY A 146 -15.26 11.97 -17.55
CA GLY A 146 -14.11 11.08 -17.58
C GLY A 146 -12.80 11.74 -17.98
N ASN A 147 -12.71 13.08 -17.94
CA ASN A 147 -11.45 13.79 -18.08
C ASN A 147 -10.67 13.74 -16.77
N VAL A 148 -9.34 13.67 -16.90
CA VAL A 148 -8.43 13.59 -15.76
C VAL A 148 -7.75 14.93 -15.55
N LYS A 149 -7.66 15.40 -14.31
CA LYS A 149 -6.90 16.60 -13.93
C LYS A 149 -6.03 16.32 -12.71
N ILE A 150 -4.74 16.61 -12.83
CA ILE A 150 -3.78 16.45 -11.73
C ILE A 150 -3.75 17.74 -10.92
N SER A 151 -3.88 17.63 -9.60
CA SER A 151 -3.72 18.73 -8.64
C SER A 151 -2.39 18.63 -7.90
N ASP A 152 -2.03 19.69 -7.16
CA ASP A 152 -0.88 19.70 -6.23
C ASP A 152 0.48 19.42 -6.90
N PHE A 153 0.79 20.11 -8.00
CA PHE A 153 2.10 20.05 -8.64
C PHE A 153 3.20 20.67 -7.76
N GLY A 154 3.82 19.78 -6.98
CA GLY A 154 5.13 19.90 -6.38
C GLY A 154 5.28 20.98 -5.30
N ILE A 155 5.31 20.54 -4.03
CA ILE A 155 6.51 20.71 -3.18
C ILE A 155 6.74 19.49 -2.28
N ALA A 156 7.97 18.94 -2.35
CA ALA A 156 8.73 18.53 -1.16
C ALA A 156 10.23 18.61 -1.48
N ILE A 157 10.91 19.68 -1.07
CA ILE A 157 12.32 19.61 -0.62
C ILE A 157 12.36 20.32 0.72
N ALA A 158 12.23 19.54 1.78
CA ALA A 158 13.34 19.24 2.67
C ALA A 158 12.93 17.94 3.37
N LEU A 159 13.79 16.93 3.29
CA LEU A 159 13.82 15.90 4.32
C LEU A 159 14.11 16.64 5.62
N SER A 160 13.07 16.99 6.37
CA SER A 160 13.26 17.04 7.80
C SER A 160 13.51 15.59 8.20
N GLU A 161 14.62 15.32 8.89
CA GLU A 161 14.90 14.02 9.50
C GLU A 161 13.75 13.53 10.41
N THR A 162 12.82 14.44 10.75
CA THR A 162 11.55 14.21 11.47
C THR A 162 10.34 13.88 10.59
N ALA A 163 10.43 13.90 9.25
CA ALA A 163 9.31 13.55 8.38
C ALA A 163 8.93 12.06 8.51
N MET A 164 9.84 11.20 8.94
CA MET A 164 9.52 9.79 9.23
C MET A 164 8.91 9.55 10.61
N THR A 165 8.94 10.52 11.53
CA THR A 165 8.53 10.33 12.94
C THR A 165 7.12 10.86 13.27
N GLN A 166 6.43 11.53 12.34
CA GLN A 166 5.04 11.94 12.53
C GLN A 166 4.06 10.89 11.97
N THR A 167 3.51 10.07 12.87
CA THR A 167 2.89 8.78 12.59
C THR A 167 1.47 8.80 12.01
N ASN A 168 0.81 9.95 11.83
CA ASN A 168 -0.65 9.96 11.60
C ASN A 168 -1.15 10.58 10.28
N THR A 169 -0.32 11.26 9.48
CA THR A 169 -0.76 11.89 8.21
C THR A 169 -0.11 11.30 6.95
N LEU A 170 0.85 10.38 7.12
CA LEU A 170 1.68 9.82 6.03
C LEU A 170 1.21 8.45 5.51
N LEU A 171 0.17 7.86 6.09
CA LEU A 171 -0.21 6.47 5.79
C LEU A 171 -0.61 6.25 4.32
N GLY A 172 -1.06 7.28 3.61
CA GLY A 172 -1.52 7.18 2.21
C GLY A 172 -0.43 7.38 1.13
N SER A 173 0.61 8.20 1.38
CA SER A 173 1.60 8.55 0.34
C SER A 173 2.69 7.49 0.14
N VAL A 174 2.97 6.68 1.15
CA VAL A 174 4.10 5.73 1.11
C VAL A 174 3.95 4.60 0.08
N HIS A 175 2.70 4.31 -0.34
CA HIS A 175 2.41 3.24 -1.29
C HIS A 175 2.84 3.54 -2.73
N TYR A 176 3.15 4.80 -3.05
CA TYR A 176 3.54 5.22 -4.41
C TYR A 176 4.99 5.76 -4.43
N LEU A 177 5.72 5.58 -3.33
CA LEU A 177 7.06 6.11 -3.15
C LEU A 177 8.06 5.38 -4.05
N SER A 178 8.92 6.14 -4.75
CA SER A 178 10.02 5.53 -5.52
C SER A 178 11.12 4.95 -4.61
N PRO A 179 11.87 3.94 -5.08
CA PRO A 179 12.99 3.34 -4.33
C PRO A 179 14.02 4.37 -3.84
N GLU A 180 14.35 5.36 -4.67
CA GLU A 180 15.28 6.44 -4.33
C GLU A 180 14.71 7.37 -3.24
N GLN A 181 13.42 7.70 -3.29
CA GLN A 181 12.77 8.46 -2.22
C GLN A 181 12.66 7.64 -0.92
N ALA A 182 12.46 6.33 -1.01
CA ALA A 182 12.48 5.43 0.15
C ALA A 182 13.85 5.37 0.84
N ARG A 183 14.95 5.61 0.09
CA ARG A 183 16.32 5.79 0.63
C ARG A 183 16.60 7.21 1.14
N GLY A 184 15.65 8.14 1.02
CA GLY A 184 15.87 9.55 1.32
C GLY A 184 16.69 10.30 0.26
N SER A 185 16.84 9.76 -0.96
CA SER A 185 17.41 10.51 -2.08
C SER A 185 16.39 11.48 -2.69
N MET A 186 16.86 12.50 -3.41
CA MET A 186 15.98 13.48 -4.03
C MET A 186 15.18 12.85 -5.18
N ALA A 187 13.89 13.19 -5.27
CA ALA A 187 13.03 12.76 -6.36
C ALA A 187 13.45 13.41 -7.70
N THR A 188 13.43 12.60 -8.76
CA THR A 188 13.77 12.98 -10.14
C THR A 188 12.56 12.78 -11.07
N LYS A 189 12.68 13.17 -12.34
CA LYS A 189 11.66 12.85 -13.37
C LYS A 189 11.38 11.33 -13.46
N ARG A 190 12.40 10.48 -13.20
CA ARG A 190 12.26 9.02 -13.17
C ARG A 190 11.59 8.49 -11.90
N SER A 191 11.58 9.28 -10.83
CA SER A 191 10.82 8.97 -9.61
C SER A 191 9.32 9.10 -9.87
N ASP A 192 8.89 10.14 -10.59
CA ASP A 192 7.49 10.29 -11.02
C ASP A 192 7.06 9.12 -11.92
N ILE A 193 7.93 8.68 -12.85
CA ILE A 193 7.68 7.50 -13.71
C ILE A 193 7.43 6.23 -12.89
N TYR A 194 8.19 6.05 -11.79
CA TYR A 194 7.96 4.93 -10.89
C TYR A 194 6.57 5.00 -10.25
N SER A 195 6.21 6.15 -9.68
CA SER A 195 4.89 6.36 -9.07
C SER A 195 3.76 6.15 -10.08
N LEU A 196 3.93 6.59 -11.32
CA LEU A 196 3.00 6.32 -12.43
C LEU A 196 2.85 4.83 -12.73
N GLY A 197 3.95 4.06 -12.64
CA GLY A 197 3.92 2.60 -12.76
C GLY A 197 3.11 1.94 -11.65
N ILE A 198 3.20 2.45 -10.41
CA ILE A 198 2.38 1.97 -9.29
C ILE A 198 0.91 2.33 -9.47
N ILE A 199 0.59 3.54 -9.94
CA ILE A 199 -0.79 3.95 -10.26
C ILE A 199 -1.37 3.04 -11.35
N LEU A 200 -0.59 2.74 -12.40
CA LEU A 200 -1.02 1.82 -13.46
C LEU A 200 -1.24 0.40 -12.91
N TYR A 201 -0.36 -0.10 -12.03
CA TYR A 201 -0.56 -1.38 -11.35
C TYR A 201 -1.91 -1.43 -10.60
N GLU A 202 -2.22 -0.36 -9.86
CA GLU A 202 -3.46 -0.30 -9.08
C GLU A 202 -4.70 -0.16 -9.96
N LEU A 203 -4.65 0.60 -11.05
CA LEU A 203 -5.74 0.67 -12.02
C LEU A 203 -6.07 -0.72 -12.64
N LEU A 204 -5.06 -1.56 -12.82
CA LEU A 204 -5.21 -2.90 -13.39
C LEU A 204 -5.65 -3.96 -12.37
N THR A 205 -5.30 -3.81 -11.10
CA THR A 205 -5.49 -4.86 -10.08
C THR A 205 -6.45 -4.47 -8.94
N GLY A 206 -6.78 -3.19 -8.83
CA GLY A 206 -7.61 -2.62 -7.75
C GLY A 206 -6.89 -2.51 -6.41
N MET A 207 -5.62 -2.90 -6.35
CA MET A 207 -4.81 -2.96 -5.14
C MET A 207 -3.41 -2.39 -5.39
N VAL A 208 -2.74 -1.93 -4.34
CA VAL A 208 -1.34 -1.51 -4.41
C VAL A 208 -0.41 -2.73 -4.38
N PRO A 209 0.80 -2.68 -4.99
CA PRO A 209 1.68 -3.84 -5.08
C PRO A 209 2.32 -4.22 -3.74
N PHE A 210 2.50 -3.24 -2.85
CA PHE A 210 3.09 -3.44 -1.53
C PHE A 210 2.20 -2.90 -0.42
N GLU A 211 1.76 -3.80 0.44
CA GLU A 211 1.10 -3.49 1.70
C GLU A 211 2.04 -3.76 2.87
N GLY A 212 1.88 -3.06 3.99
CA GLY A 212 2.69 -3.25 5.18
C GLY A 212 2.05 -2.61 6.40
N GLU A 213 2.51 -3.00 7.57
CA GLU A 213 1.92 -2.56 8.84
C GLU A 213 2.48 -1.21 9.29
N SER A 214 3.61 -0.79 8.71
CA SER A 214 4.21 0.53 8.92
C SER A 214 4.62 1.16 7.59
N ALA A 215 4.65 2.49 7.56
CA ALA A 215 5.20 3.27 6.45
C ALA A 215 6.61 2.81 6.05
N VAL A 216 7.45 2.54 7.06
CA VAL A 216 8.81 2.02 6.88
C VAL A 216 8.80 0.66 6.18
N SER A 217 7.92 -0.25 6.58
CA SER A 217 7.83 -1.59 5.97
C SER A 217 7.43 -1.53 4.49
N ILE A 218 6.57 -0.60 4.11
CA ILE A 218 6.16 -0.38 2.71
C ILE A 218 7.31 0.23 1.92
N ALA A 219 8.00 1.23 2.49
CA ALA A 219 9.18 1.85 1.87
C ALA A 219 10.31 0.82 1.61
N ILE A 220 10.58 -0.08 2.58
CA ILE A 220 11.54 -1.17 2.40
C ILE A 220 11.13 -2.10 1.24
N LYS A 221 9.84 -2.41 1.10
CA LYS A 221 9.35 -3.22 -0.04
C LYS A 221 9.53 -2.52 -1.38
N HIS A 222 9.27 -1.21 -1.45
CA HIS A 222 9.57 -0.43 -2.65
C HIS A 222 11.06 -0.48 -3.00
N PHE A 223 11.93 -0.50 -2.00
CA PHE A 223 13.37 -0.60 -2.19
C PHE A 223 13.84 -2.00 -2.61
N GLN A 224 13.37 -3.07 -1.96
CA GLN A 224 13.95 -4.42 -2.06
C GLN A 224 13.13 -5.40 -2.91
N ASN A 225 11.81 -5.35 -2.84
CA ASN A 225 10.95 -6.39 -3.41
C ASN A 225 10.55 -6.03 -4.84
N GLU A 226 10.63 -6.97 -5.78
CA GLU A 226 10.07 -6.79 -7.12
C GLU A 226 8.54 -6.59 -7.06
N VAL A 227 8.01 -5.77 -7.97
CA VAL A 227 6.55 -5.59 -8.09
C VAL A 227 5.92 -6.90 -8.55
N PRO A 228 4.86 -7.40 -7.87
CA PRO A 228 4.18 -8.61 -8.31
C PRO A 228 3.70 -8.50 -9.77
N PRO A 229 3.75 -9.57 -10.57
CA PRO A 229 3.18 -9.57 -11.91
C PRO A 229 1.68 -9.29 -11.88
N VAL A 230 1.19 -8.30 -12.64
CA VAL A 230 -0.25 -8.00 -12.75
C VAL A 230 -1.01 -9.18 -13.38
N ARG A 231 -0.34 -10.01 -14.18
CA ARG A 231 -0.92 -11.22 -14.78
C ARG A 231 -1.21 -12.32 -13.76
N ASN A 232 -0.62 -12.27 -12.56
CA ASN A 232 -1.02 -13.15 -11.46
C ASN A 232 -2.43 -12.81 -10.95
N TYR A 233 -2.85 -11.56 -11.11
CA TYR A 233 -4.19 -11.10 -10.75
C TYR A 233 -5.20 -11.39 -11.87
N ASP A 234 -4.89 -10.98 -13.10
CA ASP A 234 -5.70 -11.27 -14.28
C ASP A 234 -4.83 -11.77 -15.45
N PRO A 235 -4.84 -13.07 -15.75
CA PRO A 235 -4.03 -13.66 -16.83
C PRO A 235 -4.34 -13.11 -18.24
N ARG A 236 -5.49 -12.45 -18.41
CA ARG A 236 -5.92 -11.85 -19.68
C ARG A 236 -5.21 -10.54 -20.01
N ILE A 237 -4.52 -9.93 -19.03
CA ILE A 237 -3.71 -8.73 -19.26
C ILE A 237 -2.61 -9.08 -20.29
N PRO A 238 -2.50 -8.36 -21.41
CA PRO A 238 -1.45 -8.59 -22.40
C PRO A 238 -0.04 -8.39 -21.82
N GLN A 239 0.94 -9.18 -22.27
CA GLN A 239 2.32 -9.07 -21.78
C GLN A 239 2.90 -7.67 -21.98
N ALA A 240 2.60 -7.04 -23.12
CA ALA A 240 3.03 -5.67 -23.41
C ALA A 240 2.53 -4.66 -22.37
N LEU A 241 1.30 -4.82 -21.85
CA LEU A 241 0.76 -3.95 -20.80
C LEU A 241 1.41 -4.21 -19.44
N GLU A 242 1.68 -5.49 -19.10
CA GLU A 242 2.47 -5.83 -17.92
C GLU A 242 3.90 -5.28 -18.01
N ASN A 243 4.53 -5.34 -19.18
CA ASN A 243 5.88 -4.83 -19.40
C ASN A 243 5.98 -3.32 -19.10
N VAL A 244 4.94 -2.54 -19.39
CA VAL A 244 4.91 -1.11 -19.03
C VAL A 244 4.96 -0.93 -17.52
N VAL A 245 4.21 -1.73 -16.76
CA VAL A 245 4.25 -1.71 -15.29
C VAL A 245 5.63 -2.11 -14.79
N LEU A 246 6.18 -3.23 -15.28
CA LEU A 246 7.47 -3.75 -14.83
C LEU A 246 8.62 -2.79 -15.14
N LYS A 247 8.64 -2.21 -16.34
CA LYS A 247 9.67 -1.26 -16.75
C LYS A 247 9.57 0.07 -15.99
N ALA A 248 8.36 0.61 -15.82
CA ALA A 248 8.18 1.82 -15.01
C ALA A 248 8.59 1.62 -13.54
N THR A 249 8.37 0.41 -13.01
CA THR A 249 8.64 0.06 -11.60
C THR A 249 9.98 -0.64 -11.36
N ALA A 250 10.91 -0.60 -12.33
CA ALA A 250 12.27 -1.09 -12.18
C ALA A 250 12.98 -0.37 -11.01
N LYS A 251 13.82 -1.10 -10.26
CA LYS A 251 14.45 -0.54 -9.05
C LYS A 251 15.51 0.48 -9.40
N ASP A 252 16.37 0.15 -10.35
CA ASP A 252 17.32 1.08 -10.92
C ASP A 252 16.59 2.11 -11.80
N PRO A 253 16.72 3.43 -11.51
CA PRO A 253 16.15 4.46 -12.37
C PRO A 253 16.63 4.40 -13.82
N ASP A 254 17.85 3.91 -14.10
CA ASP A 254 18.38 3.81 -15.47
C ASP A 254 17.70 2.72 -16.31
N GLU A 255 17.07 1.74 -15.67
CA GLU A 255 16.30 0.69 -16.34
C GLU A 255 14.84 1.10 -16.62
N ARG A 256 14.39 2.21 -16.03
CA ARG A 256 13.06 2.78 -16.28
C ARG A 256 13.02 3.49 -17.64
N TYR A 257 11.85 3.98 -18.00
CA TYR A 257 11.73 4.91 -19.13
C TYR A 257 12.57 6.16 -18.87
N SER A 258 13.33 6.60 -19.88
CA SER A 258 14.11 7.84 -19.78
C SER A 258 13.22 9.09 -19.73
N GLY A 259 11.96 8.99 -20.16
CA GLY A 259 10.97 10.06 -20.06
C GLY A 259 9.53 9.58 -20.21
N VAL A 260 8.59 10.40 -19.76
CA VAL A 260 7.15 10.11 -19.72
C VAL A 260 6.57 9.92 -21.13
N LYS A 261 7.04 10.70 -22.12
CA LYS A 261 6.68 10.54 -23.53
C LYS A 261 6.92 9.13 -24.08
N ILE A 262 8.03 8.49 -23.69
CA ILE A 262 8.36 7.13 -24.16
C ILE A 262 7.44 6.12 -23.48
N MET A 263 7.19 6.29 -22.17
CA MET A 263 6.22 5.47 -21.43
C MET A 263 4.81 5.57 -22.06
N ALA A 264 4.39 6.77 -22.46
CA ALA A 264 3.09 7.00 -23.11
C ALA A 264 2.98 6.30 -24.46
N ALA A 265 4.03 6.37 -25.30
CA ALA A 265 4.06 5.69 -26.60
C ALA A 265 4.01 4.16 -26.45
N ASP A 266 4.73 3.62 -25.46
CA ASP A 266 4.73 2.20 -25.13
C ASP A 266 3.33 1.75 -24.65
N LEU A 267 2.74 2.49 -23.71
CA LEU A 267 1.41 2.21 -23.18
C LEU A 267 0.32 2.25 -24.27
N ALA A 268 0.38 3.22 -25.18
CA ALA A 268 -0.61 3.39 -26.25
C ALA A 268 -0.71 2.17 -27.19
N THR A 269 0.38 1.43 -27.36
CA THR A 269 0.42 0.26 -28.25
C THR A 269 0.29 -1.07 -27.50
N SER A 270 0.13 -1.04 -26.18
CA SER A 270 0.16 -2.23 -25.31
C SER A 270 -1.00 -3.23 -25.52
N LEU A 271 -2.13 -2.79 -26.10
CA LEU A 271 -3.25 -3.66 -26.48
C LEU A 271 -3.20 -4.10 -27.95
N SER A 272 -2.17 -3.70 -28.70
CA SER A 272 -2.05 -4.06 -30.12
C SER A 272 -1.82 -5.55 -30.29
N ALA A 273 -2.57 -6.18 -31.21
CA ALA A 273 -2.41 -7.60 -31.55
C ALA A 273 -0.98 -7.94 -32.02
N SER A 274 -0.28 -6.97 -32.63
CA SER A 274 1.11 -7.12 -33.07
C SER A 274 2.10 -7.38 -31.91
N ARG A 275 1.76 -6.96 -30.69
CA ARG A 275 2.58 -7.11 -29.48
C ARG A 275 2.07 -8.21 -28.54
N ALA A 276 1.11 -9.04 -28.97
CA ALA A 276 0.50 -10.06 -28.13
C ALA A 276 1.49 -11.11 -27.59
N HIS A 277 2.58 -11.37 -28.33
CA HIS A 277 3.61 -12.36 -28.01
C HIS A 277 4.93 -11.74 -27.52
N GLU A 278 4.88 -10.48 -27.07
CA GLU A 278 6.06 -9.82 -26.53
C GLU A 278 6.63 -10.61 -25.33
N PRO A 279 7.96 -10.82 -25.25
CA PRO A 279 8.55 -11.47 -24.09
C PRO A 279 8.38 -10.59 -22.84
N LYS A 280 8.34 -11.23 -21.67
CA LYS A 280 8.31 -10.50 -20.39
C LYS A 280 9.57 -9.64 -20.25
N PHE A 281 9.38 -8.37 -19.89
CA PHE A 281 10.48 -7.49 -19.54
C PHE A 281 11.19 -8.00 -18.28
N VAL A 282 12.50 -8.15 -18.38
CA VAL A 282 13.38 -8.48 -17.27
C VAL A 282 14.46 -7.39 -17.23
N PRO A 283 14.62 -6.68 -16.11
CA PRO A 283 15.69 -5.70 -15.98
C PRO A 283 17.07 -6.37 -16.12
N ASN A 284 18.03 -5.66 -16.71
CA ASN A 284 19.39 -6.16 -16.91
C ASN A 284 20.14 -6.10 -15.57
N LYS A 285 20.13 -7.20 -14.82
CA LYS A 285 20.88 -7.38 -13.56
C LYS A 285 22.41 -7.23 -13.67
N ALA A 286 22.93 -6.82 -14.83
CA ALA A 286 24.35 -6.64 -15.06
C ALA A 286 24.95 -5.38 -14.38
N SER A 287 24.12 -4.47 -13.84
CA SER A 287 24.58 -3.30 -13.07
C SER A 287 24.68 -3.54 -11.56
N ASP A 288 24.31 -4.73 -11.06
CA ASP A 288 24.41 -5.09 -9.64
C ASP A 288 25.77 -5.77 -9.35
N LEU A 289 26.87 -5.03 -9.56
CA LEU A 289 28.19 -5.44 -9.08
C LEU A 289 28.95 -4.22 -8.53
N GLY A 290 28.87 -4.07 -7.20
CA GLY A 290 29.97 -3.53 -6.40
C GLY A 290 31.18 -4.47 -6.35
N GLU A 291 31.50 -5.17 -7.44
CA GLU A 291 32.68 -6.02 -7.57
C GLU A 291 33.55 -5.61 -8.76
N THR A 292 34.85 -5.59 -8.48
CA THR A 292 35.98 -5.06 -9.22
C THR A 292 36.22 -5.73 -10.59
N LYS A 293 36.41 -4.86 -11.62
CA LYS A 293 37.05 -5.02 -12.96
C LYS A 293 37.62 -6.40 -13.37
N VAL A 294 37.41 -6.78 -14.66
CA VAL A 294 38.42 -6.77 -15.77
C VAL A 294 37.71 -6.65 -17.14
N ILE A 295 38.20 -5.77 -18.02
CA ILE A 295 37.80 -5.64 -19.44
C ILE A 295 38.90 -6.24 -20.33
N PRO A 296 38.59 -7.04 -21.36
CA PRO A 296 39.39 -7.10 -22.58
C PRO A 296 38.71 -6.35 -23.73
N ALA A 297 39.56 -5.79 -24.59
CA ALA A 297 39.31 -4.72 -25.55
C ALA A 297 38.30 -5.02 -26.67
N LEU A 298 37.68 -3.94 -27.15
CA LEU A 298 36.94 -3.81 -28.40
C LEU A 298 37.90 -3.72 -29.58
N ASP A 299 37.49 -4.23 -30.75
CA ASP A 299 37.83 -3.63 -32.05
C ASP A 299 36.60 -3.56 -32.97
N PRO A 300 36.50 -2.55 -33.86
CA PRO A 300 35.27 -2.13 -34.53
C PRO A 300 35.31 -2.30 -36.07
N GLU A 301 34.18 -2.65 -36.71
CA GLU A 301 33.90 -2.46 -38.15
C GLU A 301 32.46 -2.93 -38.41
N GLY A 302 31.57 -2.28 -39.18
CA GLY A 302 31.63 -1.08 -39.99
C GLY A 302 30.20 -0.75 -40.48
N LEU A 303 29.91 0.53 -40.65
CA LEU A 303 28.69 1.10 -41.25
C LEU A 303 28.80 1.11 -42.78
N THR A 304 27.67 0.92 -43.49
CA THR A 304 27.27 1.53 -44.79
C THR A 304 25.93 0.90 -45.22
N GLN A 305 24.79 1.63 -45.30
CA GLN A 305 24.20 2.33 -46.47
C GLN A 305 24.26 1.50 -47.78
N THR A 306 23.20 1.29 -48.59
CA THR A 306 22.33 2.28 -49.26
C THR A 306 21.16 1.57 -50.02
N ASP A 307 20.05 2.28 -50.19
CA ASP A 307 18.93 2.27 -51.17
C ASP A 307 18.77 1.16 -52.24
N GLN A 308 17.51 0.76 -52.52
CA GLN A 308 16.74 1.19 -53.71
C GLN A 308 15.31 0.57 -53.80
N ALA A 309 14.41 1.33 -54.43
CA ALA A 309 13.00 1.05 -54.69
C ALA A 309 12.73 0.72 -56.18
N GLU A 310 11.46 0.44 -56.50
CA GLU A 310 10.81 0.20 -57.83
C GLU A 310 10.79 -1.27 -58.32
N GLN A 311 9.75 -1.83 -58.97
CA GLN A 311 8.59 -1.28 -59.67
C GLN A 311 7.49 -2.37 -59.90
N VAL A 312 6.33 -1.91 -60.38
CA VAL A 312 5.04 -2.59 -60.65
C VAL A 312 4.99 -3.22 -62.05
N THR A 313 4.21 -4.31 -62.29
CA THR A 313 3.30 -4.49 -63.46
C THR A 313 2.49 -5.80 -63.48
N GLU A 314 1.51 -5.84 -64.38
CA GLU A 314 0.18 -6.46 -64.40
C GLU A 314 0.00 -7.83 -65.12
N ALA A 315 -1.07 -8.52 -64.71
CA ALA A 315 -2.17 -9.14 -65.51
C ALA A 315 -2.06 -10.50 -66.26
N THR A 316 -3.26 -11.13 -66.30
CA THR A 316 -3.83 -12.20 -67.19
C THR A 316 -3.46 -13.66 -66.82
N ALA A 317 -4.32 -14.70 -66.86
CA ALA A 317 -5.59 -14.95 -67.55
C ALA A 317 -6.39 -16.16 -66.97
N ALA A 318 -7.72 -16.04 -67.01
CA ALA A 318 -8.72 -17.00 -67.54
C ALA A 318 -8.81 -18.51 -67.15
N LYS A 319 -9.97 -18.83 -66.52
CA LYS A 319 -10.96 -19.95 -66.63
C LYS A 319 -10.96 -20.84 -67.92
N PRO A 320 -11.82 -21.91 -68.06
CA PRO A 320 -12.74 -22.61 -67.11
C PRO A 320 -12.96 -24.16 -67.30
N ALA A 321 -13.69 -24.75 -66.31
CA ALA A 321 -14.82 -25.71 -66.37
C ALA A 321 -14.77 -27.10 -67.06
N GLU A 322 -15.35 -28.09 -66.37
CA GLU A 322 -16.36 -29.08 -66.80
C GLU A 322 -16.75 -29.94 -65.56
N SER A 323 -17.85 -30.67 -65.41
CA SER A 323 -19.19 -30.79 -66.00
C SER A 323 -19.87 -32.00 -65.33
N ASN A 324 -21.18 -31.91 -65.04
CA ASN A 324 -22.23 -32.96 -65.11
C ASN A 324 -23.36 -32.60 -64.13
N ALA A 325 -24.55 -32.06 -64.49
CA ALA A 325 -25.56 -32.41 -65.51
C ALA A 325 -26.08 -33.85 -65.32
N LYS A 326 -27.34 -34.08 -64.91
CA LYS A 326 -28.62 -34.05 -65.68
C LYS A 326 -29.71 -34.61 -64.73
N LYS A 327 -31.04 -34.44 -64.81
CA LYS A 327 -32.07 -33.73 -65.63
C LYS A 327 -33.41 -33.97 -64.87
N ALA A 328 -34.29 -32.99 -64.63
CA ALA A 328 -35.46 -32.55 -65.45
C ALA A 328 -36.60 -33.60 -65.56
N LYS A 329 -37.94 -33.33 -65.52
CA LYS A 329 -38.83 -32.17 -65.84
C LYS A 329 -40.26 -32.45 -65.28
N LYS A 330 -41.03 -31.45 -64.76
CA LYS A 330 -42.25 -30.74 -65.30
C LYS A 330 -43.44 -31.65 -65.74
N SER A 331 -44.75 -31.38 -65.52
CA SER A 331 -45.51 -30.11 -65.64
C SER A 331 -46.97 -30.12 -65.09
N LYS A 332 -47.46 -28.93 -64.68
CA LYS A 332 -48.78 -28.23 -64.87
C LYS A 332 -50.17 -28.88 -64.58
N MET A 333 -50.84 -28.32 -63.55
CA MET A 333 -52.18 -27.66 -63.44
C MET A 333 -53.43 -28.12 -64.25
N SER A 334 -54.56 -28.40 -63.55
CA SER A 334 -55.88 -27.67 -63.59
C SER A 334 -57.20 -28.51 -63.51
N LYS A 335 -57.91 -28.40 -62.35
CA LYS A 335 -59.36 -28.15 -62.05
C LYS A 335 -60.57 -29.09 -62.42
N LYS A 336 -61.35 -29.38 -61.33
CA LYS A 336 -62.85 -29.48 -61.12
C LYS A 336 -63.60 -30.75 -61.62
N LYS A 337 -64.67 -31.32 -61.01
CA LYS A 337 -65.59 -30.99 -59.87
C LYS A 337 -66.42 -32.25 -59.42
N LYS A 338 -66.68 -32.35 -58.09
CA LYS A 338 -67.82 -32.86 -57.25
C LYS A 338 -68.53 -34.23 -57.47
N TRP A 339 -68.82 -34.93 -56.36
CA TRP A 339 -70.15 -35.14 -55.69
C TRP A 339 -69.90 -35.68 -54.25
N TRP A 340 -70.16 -34.92 -53.17
CA TRP A 340 -71.39 -34.86 -52.34
C TRP A 340 -71.76 -36.20 -51.66
N LEU A 341 -71.34 -36.42 -50.39
CA LEU A 341 -72.01 -37.31 -49.41
C LEU A 341 -71.43 -37.30 -47.97
N ILE A 342 -70.31 -36.63 -47.67
CA ILE A 342 -69.67 -36.68 -46.32
C ILE A 342 -70.02 -35.44 -45.47
N GLY A 343 -71.31 -35.12 -45.35
CA GLY A 343 -71.76 -33.85 -44.73
C GLY A 343 -72.21 -33.95 -43.26
N ILE A 344 -72.60 -35.13 -42.78
CA ILE A 344 -73.34 -35.23 -41.49
C ILE A 344 -72.49 -35.88 -40.38
N GLY A 345 -71.53 -36.75 -40.71
CA GLY A 345 -70.59 -37.33 -39.72
C GLY A 345 -69.49 -36.36 -39.24
N VAL A 346 -69.11 -35.38 -40.07
CA VAL A 346 -68.05 -34.41 -39.74
C VAL A 346 -68.55 -33.33 -38.79
N ALA A 347 -69.84 -32.97 -38.84
CA ALA A 347 -70.39 -31.94 -37.95
C ALA A 347 -70.50 -32.41 -36.48
N LEU A 348 -70.78 -33.70 -36.24
CA LEU A 348 -70.84 -34.29 -34.89
C LEU A 348 -69.45 -34.55 -34.28
N LEU A 349 -68.47 -34.91 -35.12
CA LEU A 349 -67.06 -35.02 -34.70
C LEU A 349 -66.39 -33.65 -34.49
N VAL A 350 -66.79 -32.63 -35.24
CA VAL A 350 -66.35 -31.25 -34.99
C VAL A 350 -67.02 -30.68 -33.74
N LEU A 351 -68.28 -31.01 -33.43
CA LEU A 351 -68.95 -30.54 -32.21
C LEU A 351 -68.39 -31.19 -30.92
N LEU A 352 -68.19 -32.52 -30.91
CA LEU A 352 -67.48 -33.20 -29.80
C LEU A 352 -66.00 -32.82 -29.74
N GLY A 353 -65.38 -32.61 -30.89
CA GLY A 353 -64.02 -32.11 -31.01
C GLY A 353 -63.88 -30.69 -30.49
N THR A 354 -64.89 -29.83 -30.61
CA THR A 354 -64.84 -28.45 -30.08
C THR A 354 -65.04 -28.39 -28.57
N VAL A 355 -65.85 -29.26 -27.97
CA VAL A 355 -65.99 -29.32 -26.50
C VAL A 355 -64.76 -29.98 -25.86
N GLY A 356 -64.15 -30.97 -26.53
CA GLY A 356 -62.87 -31.56 -26.11
C GLY A 356 -61.65 -30.65 -26.36
N ALA A 357 -61.65 -29.86 -27.44
CA ALA A 357 -60.56 -28.93 -27.77
C ALA A 357 -60.59 -27.64 -26.92
N TYR A 358 -61.76 -27.20 -26.45
CA TYR A 358 -61.84 -26.12 -25.45
C TYR A 358 -61.29 -26.53 -24.08
N ALA A 359 -61.14 -27.83 -23.80
CA ALA A 359 -60.48 -28.34 -22.59
C ALA A 359 -58.95 -28.52 -22.74
N ILE A 360 -58.39 -28.33 -23.95
CA ILE A 360 -56.95 -28.54 -24.25
C ILE A 360 -56.26 -27.24 -24.70
N GLN A 361 -56.86 -26.07 -24.46
CA GLN A 361 -56.15 -24.80 -24.55
C GLN A 361 -55.47 -24.54 -23.20
N GLY A 362 -54.34 -25.21 -22.97
CA GLY A 362 -53.59 -25.13 -21.72
C GLY A 362 -53.29 -23.68 -21.35
N SER A 363 -53.88 -23.21 -20.25
CA SER A 363 -53.63 -21.87 -19.74
C SER A 363 -52.14 -21.73 -19.44
N GLU A 364 -51.51 -20.72 -20.03
CA GLU A 364 -50.12 -20.38 -19.73
C GLU A 364 -50.09 -19.50 -18.49
N VAL A 365 -49.34 -19.94 -17.49
CA VAL A 365 -49.12 -19.22 -16.23
C VAL A 365 -47.70 -18.66 -16.22
N SER A 366 -47.55 -17.44 -15.73
CA SER A 366 -46.24 -16.83 -15.56
C SER A 366 -45.56 -17.40 -14.31
N VAL A 367 -44.28 -17.77 -14.42
CA VAL A 367 -43.48 -18.18 -13.26
C VAL A 367 -43.36 -16.98 -12.29
N PRO A 368 -43.79 -17.13 -11.03
CA PRO A 368 -43.70 -16.07 -10.01
C PRO A 368 -42.25 -15.82 -9.58
N ASP A 369 -41.99 -14.67 -8.95
CA ASP A 369 -40.70 -14.41 -8.32
C ASP A 369 -40.63 -15.18 -6.99
N LEU A 370 -39.73 -16.14 -6.93
CA LEU A 370 -39.50 -16.99 -5.76
C LEU A 370 -38.20 -16.61 -5.03
N THR A 371 -37.49 -15.59 -5.50
CA THR A 371 -36.19 -15.18 -4.95
C THR A 371 -36.36 -14.70 -3.51
N ASP A 372 -35.47 -15.12 -2.61
CA ASP A 372 -35.47 -14.77 -1.18
C ASP A 372 -36.72 -15.24 -0.40
N MET A 373 -37.55 -16.10 -0.98
CA MET A 373 -38.61 -16.78 -0.24
C MET A 373 -38.04 -18.00 0.47
N THR A 374 -38.61 -18.36 1.62
CA THR A 374 -38.34 -19.67 2.23
C THR A 374 -38.78 -20.78 1.26
N GLN A 375 -38.11 -21.92 1.30
CA GLN A 375 -38.47 -23.07 0.46
C GLN A 375 -39.98 -23.37 0.56
N GLN A 376 -40.53 -23.41 1.78
CA GLN A 376 -41.96 -23.66 2.02
C GLN A 376 -42.86 -22.63 1.32
N ASN A 377 -42.59 -21.33 1.51
CA ASN A 377 -43.40 -20.28 0.90
C ASN A 377 -43.32 -20.32 -0.64
N ALA A 378 -42.16 -20.67 -1.19
CA ALA A 378 -41.99 -20.81 -2.63
C ALA A 378 -42.80 -21.98 -3.19
N GLU A 379 -42.88 -23.10 -2.47
CA GLU A 379 -43.72 -24.25 -2.82
C GLU A 379 -45.22 -23.89 -2.78
N ASP A 380 -45.65 -23.13 -1.78
CA ASP A 380 -47.03 -22.66 -1.64
C ASP A 380 -47.42 -21.72 -2.79
N VAL A 381 -46.55 -20.76 -3.14
CA VAL A 381 -46.75 -19.81 -4.25
C VAL A 381 -46.79 -20.51 -5.61
N LEU A 382 -45.96 -21.54 -5.81
CA LEU A 382 -46.00 -22.35 -7.03
C LEU A 382 -47.34 -23.11 -7.13
N THR A 383 -47.79 -23.69 -6.03
CA THR A 383 -49.06 -24.44 -5.97
C THR A 383 -50.25 -23.53 -6.24
N ASP A 384 -50.29 -22.31 -5.68
CA ASP A 384 -51.31 -21.28 -5.96
C ASP A 384 -51.38 -20.91 -7.45
N LYS A 385 -50.24 -20.94 -8.15
CA LYS A 385 -50.14 -20.67 -9.59
C LYS A 385 -50.34 -21.91 -10.46
N ASN A 386 -50.81 -23.02 -9.89
CA ASN A 386 -50.96 -24.31 -10.59
C ASN A 386 -49.65 -24.80 -11.23
N LEU A 387 -48.50 -24.46 -10.65
CA LEU A 387 -47.18 -24.95 -11.04
C LEU A 387 -46.72 -26.04 -10.06
N LYS A 388 -45.88 -26.96 -10.53
CA LYS A 388 -45.35 -28.06 -9.70
C LYS A 388 -43.93 -27.74 -9.25
N VAL A 389 -43.58 -28.17 -8.05
CA VAL A 389 -42.20 -28.10 -7.56
C VAL A 389 -41.40 -29.20 -8.26
N GLY A 390 -40.29 -28.81 -8.88
CA GLY A 390 -39.36 -29.71 -9.54
C GLY A 390 -38.23 -30.16 -8.60
N THR A 391 -37.02 -30.21 -9.13
CA THR A 391 -35.82 -30.60 -8.37
C THR A 391 -35.36 -29.46 -7.46
N ILE A 392 -35.05 -29.79 -6.21
CA ILE A 392 -34.47 -28.84 -5.25
C ILE A 392 -32.96 -29.07 -5.14
N GLN A 393 -32.18 -28.15 -5.68
CA GLN A 393 -30.74 -28.13 -5.53
C GLN A 393 -30.34 -27.25 -4.34
N LYS A 394 -29.40 -27.71 -3.52
CA LYS A 394 -28.89 -26.95 -2.38
C LYS A 394 -27.49 -26.41 -2.67
N THR A 395 -27.26 -25.12 -2.44
CA THR A 395 -25.96 -24.49 -2.70
C THR A 395 -25.66 -23.44 -1.64
N ALA A 396 -24.39 -23.25 -1.28
CA ALA A 396 -24.01 -22.20 -0.35
C ALA A 396 -24.24 -20.81 -0.97
N SER A 397 -24.84 -19.89 -0.21
CA SER A 397 -24.98 -18.49 -0.61
C SER A 397 -24.47 -17.57 0.49
N ASN A 398 -23.73 -16.54 0.09
CA ASN A 398 -23.34 -15.43 0.95
C ASN A 398 -24.44 -14.35 1.05
N GLN A 399 -25.41 -14.37 0.14
CA GLN A 399 -26.46 -13.37 0.03
C GLN A 399 -27.76 -13.78 0.72
N TYR A 400 -28.14 -15.06 0.62
CA TYR A 400 -29.41 -15.57 1.13
C TYR A 400 -29.22 -16.50 2.32
N ASP A 401 -30.07 -16.37 3.33
CA ASP A 401 -30.03 -17.21 4.52
C ASP A 401 -30.34 -18.67 4.20
N SER A 402 -29.87 -19.58 5.06
CA SER A 402 -30.13 -21.02 4.88
C SER A 402 -31.62 -21.28 4.80
N GLY A 403 -32.05 -22.05 3.79
CA GLY A 403 -33.46 -22.38 3.55
C GLY A 403 -34.21 -21.42 2.61
N HIS A 404 -33.56 -20.35 2.14
CA HIS A 404 -34.16 -19.40 1.19
C HIS A 404 -33.79 -19.73 -0.26
N VAL A 405 -34.70 -19.47 -1.19
CA VAL A 405 -34.52 -19.73 -2.62
C VAL A 405 -33.61 -18.66 -3.22
N ILE A 406 -32.51 -19.11 -3.83
CA ILE A 406 -31.53 -18.29 -4.56
C ILE A 406 -32.08 -17.96 -5.96
N ARG A 407 -32.63 -18.97 -6.64
CA ARG A 407 -33.19 -18.83 -8.00
C ARG A 407 -34.09 -20.01 -8.33
N SER A 408 -34.94 -19.83 -9.34
CA SER A 408 -35.78 -20.86 -9.93
C SER A 408 -35.45 -21.10 -11.41
N THR A 409 -35.78 -22.28 -11.91
CA THR A 409 -35.72 -22.61 -13.34
C THR A 409 -37.00 -23.35 -13.75
N PRO A 410 -37.80 -22.85 -14.70
CA PRO A 410 -37.57 -21.64 -15.50
C PRO A 410 -37.57 -20.33 -14.69
N VAL A 411 -36.96 -19.28 -15.23
CA VAL A 411 -36.79 -17.99 -14.52
C VAL A 411 -38.11 -17.23 -14.39
N LYS A 412 -38.19 -16.34 -13.39
CA LYS A 412 -39.37 -15.48 -13.15
C LYS A 412 -39.82 -14.73 -14.41
N GLY A 413 -41.13 -14.58 -14.56
CA GLY A 413 -41.76 -13.88 -15.69
C GLY A 413 -41.90 -14.71 -16.97
N LEU A 414 -41.27 -15.89 -17.06
CA LEU A 414 -41.47 -16.78 -18.21
C LEU A 414 -42.86 -17.40 -18.18
N ARG A 415 -43.54 -17.45 -19.32
CA ARG A 415 -44.84 -18.13 -19.47
C ARG A 415 -44.62 -19.62 -19.71
N VAL A 416 -45.22 -20.46 -18.88
CA VAL A 416 -45.16 -21.91 -18.96
C VAL A 416 -46.56 -22.49 -18.93
N LYS A 417 -46.75 -23.70 -19.46
CA LYS A 417 -48.05 -24.37 -19.39
C LYS A 417 -48.43 -24.61 -17.93
N SER A 418 -49.68 -24.40 -17.57
CA SER A 418 -50.21 -24.82 -16.26
C SER A 418 -49.84 -26.28 -15.98
N GLY A 419 -49.35 -26.56 -14.77
CA GLY A 419 -48.85 -27.87 -14.35
C GLY A 419 -47.36 -28.13 -14.65
N SER A 420 -46.65 -27.19 -15.27
CA SER A 420 -45.19 -27.31 -15.50
C SER A 420 -44.40 -27.30 -14.19
N THR A 421 -43.25 -27.97 -14.18
CA THR A 421 -42.35 -28.03 -13.03
C THR A 421 -41.41 -26.83 -12.98
N VAL A 422 -41.15 -26.33 -11.77
CA VAL A 422 -40.16 -25.28 -11.49
C VAL A 422 -39.14 -25.82 -10.49
N ASP A 423 -37.90 -25.95 -10.94
CA ASP A 423 -36.76 -26.35 -10.12
C ASP A 423 -36.32 -25.18 -9.24
N LEU A 424 -35.91 -25.48 -8.00
CA LEU A 424 -35.49 -24.48 -7.02
C LEU A 424 -34.02 -24.69 -6.66
N THR A 425 -33.25 -23.61 -6.62
CA THR A 425 -31.93 -23.60 -5.98
C THR A 425 -32.06 -22.94 -4.61
N VAL A 426 -31.86 -23.67 -3.52
CA VAL A 426 -32.03 -23.22 -2.13
C VAL A 426 -30.68 -23.03 -1.45
N SER A 427 -30.54 -21.94 -0.70
CA SER A 427 -29.35 -21.60 0.06
C SER A 427 -29.12 -22.54 1.23
N THR A 428 -27.87 -22.95 1.45
CA THR A 428 -27.42 -23.59 2.70
C THR A 428 -26.81 -22.61 3.71
N GLY A 429 -26.93 -21.30 3.42
CA GLY A 429 -26.36 -20.22 4.22
C GLY A 429 -24.87 -19.99 3.97
N GLN A 430 -24.29 -19.05 4.73
CA GLN A 430 -22.89 -18.64 4.56
C GLN A 430 -21.92 -19.74 5.00
N LYS A 431 -20.83 -19.93 4.24
CA LYS A 431 -19.79 -20.92 4.54
C LYS A 431 -19.12 -20.60 5.88
N LYS A 432 -19.26 -21.49 6.86
CA LYS A 432 -18.62 -21.37 8.18
C LYS A 432 -17.17 -21.88 8.13
N TYR A 433 -16.31 -21.27 8.93
CA TYR A 433 -14.92 -21.65 9.13
C TYR A 433 -14.69 -22.08 10.58
N ARG A 434 -14.01 -23.22 10.78
CA ARG A 434 -13.64 -23.72 12.10
C ARG A 434 -12.30 -23.11 12.52
N ILE A 435 -12.31 -22.30 13.57
CA ILE A 435 -11.13 -21.69 14.16
C ILE A 435 -10.20 -22.79 14.68
N LYS A 436 -8.90 -22.70 14.35
CA LYS A 436 -7.85 -23.57 14.93
C LYS A 436 -7.20 -22.90 16.13
N ASP A 437 -6.33 -23.62 16.81
CA ASP A 437 -5.41 -23.04 17.77
C ASP A 437 -4.21 -22.42 17.03
N TYR A 438 -3.92 -21.16 17.35
CA TYR A 438 -2.86 -20.36 16.78
C TYR A 438 -1.84 -19.89 17.83
N THR A 439 -1.97 -20.33 19.08
CA THR A 439 -0.96 -20.08 20.11
C THR A 439 0.39 -20.68 19.69
N ASP A 440 1.48 -20.03 20.12
CA ASP A 440 2.87 -20.38 19.81
C ASP A 440 3.26 -20.39 18.32
N GLN A 441 2.37 -19.91 17.44
CA GLN A 441 2.64 -19.74 16.02
C GLN A 441 3.04 -18.31 15.68
N VAL A 442 3.73 -18.14 14.56
CA VAL A 442 4.15 -16.83 14.06
C VAL A 442 2.93 -16.06 13.55
N TYR A 443 2.72 -14.84 14.07
CA TYR A 443 1.56 -14.02 13.74
C TYR A 443 1.41 -13.75 12.24
N SER A 444 2.52 -13.52 11.53
CA SER A 444 2.50 -13.19 10.10
C SER A 444 1.86 -14.29 9.26
N ASP A 445 2.11 -15.55 9.60
CA ASP A 445 1.61 -16.68 8.82
C ASP A 445 0.15 -16.99 9.16
N VAL A 446 -0.18 -16.97 10.44
CA VAL A 446 -1.56 -17.17 10.92
C VAL A 446 -2.48 -16.07 10.40
N SER A 447 -2.08 -14.80 10.51
CA SER A 447 -2.91 -13.67 10.08
C SER A 447 -3.19 -13.72 8.58
N ARG A 448 -2.19 -14.07 7.75
CA ARG A 448 -2.34 -14.30 6.30
C ARG A 448 -3.34 -15.41 6.02
N GLN A 449 -3.20 -16.57 6.68
CA GLN A 449 -4.11 -17.71 6.50
C GLN A 449 -5.55 -17.35 6.88
N LEU A 450 -5.76 -16.66 8.01
CA LEU A 450 -7.07 -16.25 8.48
C LEU A 450 -7.73 -15.22 7.56
N ARG A 451 -6.97 -14.23 7.06
CA ARG A 451 -7.45 -13.24 6.09
C ARG A 451 -7.85 -13.87 4.77
N GLN A 452 -7.09 -14.85 4.27
CA GLN A 452 -7.47 -15.63 3.07
C GLN A 452 -8.78 -16.40 3.25
N LYS A 453 -9.15 -16.75 4.49
CA LYS A 453 -10.45 -17.37 4.79
C LYS A 453 -11.58 -16.35 4.94
N GLY A 454 -11.28 -15.04 4.82
CA GLY A 454 -12.22 -13.94 4.89
C GLY A 454 -12.44 -13.38 6.29
N LEU A 455 -11.61 -13.73 7.28
CA LEU A 455 -11.70 -13.18 8.63
C LEU A 455 -10.98 -11.84 8.74
N THR A 456 -11.55 -10.93 9.54
CA THR A 456 -10.83 -9.72 9.95
C THR A 456 -9.90 -10.07 11.12
N VAL A 457 -8.60 -9.81 11.00
CA VAL A 457 -7.61 -10.14 12.04
C VAL A 457 -7.06 -8.85 12.65
N LYS A 458 -7.32 -8.64 13.94
CA LYS A 458 -6.72 -7.58 14.75
C LYS A 458 -5.52 -8.11 15.53
N ARG A 459 -4.56 -7.24 15.83
CA ARG A 459 -3.39 -7.58 16.64
C ARG A 459 -3.32 -6.71 17.89
N LYS A 460 -2.94 -7.32 19.01
CA LYS A 460 -2.59 -6.63 20.26
C LYS A 460 -1.19 -7.06 20.66
N TYR A 461 -0.34 -6.13 21.09
CA TYR A 461 1.00 -6.46 21.60
C TYR A 461 1.00 -6.67 23.11
N GLN A 462 1.84 -7.59 23.55
CA GLN A 462 2.12 -7.81 24.96
C GLN A 462 3.58 -8.26 25.11
N SER A 463 4.33 -7.64 26.02
CA SER A 463 5.70 -8.07 26.30
C SER A 463 5.73 -9.45 26.93
N SER A 464 6.72 -10.25 26.57
CA SER A 464 6.95 -11.57 27.13
C SER A 464 8.44 -11.80 27.34
N THR A 465 8.81 -12.38 28.48
CA THR A 465 10.20 -12.74 28.77
C THR A 465 10.59 -14.11 28.23
N THR A 466 9.61 -14.93 27.87
CA THR A 466 9.78 -16.35 27.49
C THR A 466 9.40 -16.65 26.05
N VAL A 467 8.70 -15.75 25.37
CA VAL A 467 8.19 -15.96 24.01
C VAL A 467 8.78 -14.91 23.09
N ASP A 468 9.39 -15.36 21.99
CA ASP A 468 10.03 -14.50 21.00
C ASP A 468 9.07 -13.49 20.38
N ALA A 469 9.61 -12.33 20.00
CA ALA A 469 8.84 -11.27 19.37
C ALA A 469 8.21 -11.77 18.05
N GLY A 470 6.93 -11.48 17.84
CA GLY A 470 6.18 -11.89 16.65
C GLY A 470 5.39 -13.20 16.79
N THR A 471 5.57 -13.93 17.89
CA THR A 471 4.81 -15.16 18.20
C THR A 471 3.50 -14.86 18.93
N ILE A 472 2.43 -15.59 18.60
CA ILE A 472 1.11 -15.41 19.19
C ILE A 472 1.08 -16.01 20.60
N LEU A 473 0.73 -15.17 21.57
CA LEU A 473 0.52 -15.54 22.96
C LEU A 473 -0.90 -16.03 23.22
N ASN A 474 -1.90 -15.43 22.55
CA ASN A 474 -3.31 -15.73 22.78
C ASN A 474 -4.17 -15.32 21.57
N GLN A 475 -5.36 -15.91 21.46
CA GLN A 475 -6.39 -15.59 20.48
C GLN A 475 -7.73 -15.28 21.15
N SER A 476 -8.50 -14.35 20.61
CA SER A 476 -9.77 -13.92 21.21
C SER A 476 -10.95 -14.88 20.98
N ILE A 477 -10.79 -15.87 20.10
CA ILE A 477 -11.83 -16.87 19.79
C ILE A 477 -11.22 -18.24 20.01
N ASP A 478 -11.82 -19.05 20.87
CA ASP A 478 -11.29 -20.37 21.20
C ASP A 478 -11.21 -21.30 19.99
N ALA A 479 -10.21 -22.18 20.01
CA ALA A 479 -10.06 -23.24 19.03
C ALA A 479 -11.31 -24.13 18.99
N GLY A 480 -11.72 -24.53 17.79
CA GLY A 480 -12.87 -25.40 17.54
C GLY A 480 -14.19 -24.67 17.28
N LYS A 481 -14.30 -23.36 17.53
CA LYS A 481 -15.52 -22.58 17.23
C LYS A 481 -15.73 -22.43 15.71
N ASN A 482 -16.98 -22.60 15.26
CA ASN A 482 -17.38 -22.35 13.88
C ASN A 482 -17.89 -20.91 13.75
N VAL A 483 -17.26 -20.12 12.89
CA VAL A 483 -17.56 -18.70 12.70
C VAL A 483 -17.87 -18.42 11.23
N VAL A 484 -18.60 -17.33 10.98
CA VAL A 484 -18.84 -16.83 9.61
C VAL A 484 -17.74 -15.82 9.29
N PRO A 485 -16.78 -16.12 8.39
CA PRO A 485 -15.57 -15.32 8.26
C PRO A 485 -15.83 -13.84 7.98
N SER A 486 -16.72 -13.54 7.04
CA SER A 486 -17.07 -12.19 6.59
C SER A 486 -17.60 -11.27 7.69
N LYS A 487 -18.09 -11.82 8.81
CA LYS A 487 -18.66 -11.06 9.93
C LYS A 487 -17.83 -11.18 11.21
N THR A 488 -16.72 -11.92 11.17
CA THR A 488 -15.96 -12.26 12.37
C THR A 488 -14.63 -11.54 12.42
N THR A 489 -14.37 -10.87 13.55
CA THR A 489 -13.06 -10.32 13.89
C THR A 489 -12.39 -11.18 14.96
N ILE A 490 -11.20 -11.69 14.68
CA ILE A 490 -10.36 -12.39 15.65
C ILE A 490 -9.19 -11.48 16.03
N THR A 491 -8.95 -11.32 17.33
CA THR A 491 -7.81 -10.56 17.86
C THR A 491 -6.76 -11.54 18.33
N LEU A 492 -5.53 -11.39 17.83
CA LEU A 492 -4.37 -12.18 18.25
C LEU A 492 -3.47 -11.31 19.11
N THR A 493 -3.17 -11.77 20.32
CA THR A 493 -2.20 -11.15 21.21
C THR A 493 -0.82 -11.70 20.84
N VAL A 494 0.13 -10.82 20.52
CA VAL A 494 1.44 -11.17 19.97
C VAL A 494 2.52 -10.66 20.90
N SER A 495 3.54 -11.49 21.12
CA SER A 495 4.71 -11.12 21.90
C SER A 495 5.45 -9.97 21.22
N SER A 496 5.75 -8.91 21.96
CA SER A 496 6.70 -7.86 21.56
C SER A 496 8.15 -8.19 21.97
N GLY A 497 8.40 -9.38 22.50
CA GLY A 497 9.68 -9.77 23.08
C GLY A 497 9.89 -9.23 24.50
N LYS A 498 11.12 -9.33 24.98
CA LYS A 498 11.51 -8.86 26.32
C LYS A 498 11.26 -7.35 26.45
N PRO A 499 10.83 -6.87 27.64
CA PRO A 499 10.63 -5.44 27.87
C PRO A 499 11.93 -4.66 27.62
N THR A 500 11.80 -3.55 26.90
CA THR A 500 12.91 -2.64 26.58
C THR A 500 12.65 -1.27 27.22
N PHE A 501 13.71 -0.52 27.48
CA PHE A 501 13.66 0.86 27.96
C PHE A 501 14.75 1.70 27.29
N ALA A 502 14.55 3.03 27.24
CA ALA A 502 15.50 3.94 26.61
C ALA A 502 16.70 4.24 27.54
N VAL A 503 17.91 4.23 26.98
CA VAL A 503 19.13 4.63 27.71
C VAL A 503 19.07 6.13 28.00
N ARG A 504 19.36 6.53 29.25
CA ARG A 504 19.42 7.96 29.65
C ARG A 504 20.63 8.66 29.01
N ASP A 505 20.59 9.99 28.94
CA ASP A 505 21.78 10.79 28.63
C ASP A 505 22.66 10.87 29.88
N LEU A 506 23.90 10.42 29.76
CA LEU A 506 24.87 10.33 30.83
C LEU A 506 25.94 11.41 30.76
N SER A 507 25.85 12.37 29.83
CA SER A 507 26.90 13.37 29.58
C SER A 507 27.31 14.16 30.82
N ASP A 508 26.35 14.46 31.72
CA ASP A 508 26.60 15.18 32.98
C ASP A 508 26.83 14.26 34.19
N TYR A 509 26.94 12.95 33.97
CA TYR A 509 27.06 11.97 35.05
C TYR A 509 28.51 11.76 35.46
N THR A 510 28.71 11.50 36.75
CA THR A 510 29.96 10.95 37.29
C THR A 510 29.96 9.43 37.17
N GLN A 511 31.13 8.80 37.34
CA GLN A 511 31.23 7.34 37.38
C GLN A 511 30.23 6.68 38.33
N GLN A 512 30.06 7.23 39.54
CA GLN A 512 29.12 6.70 40.53
C GLN A 512 27.67 6.82 40.05
N ALA A 513 27.28 7.98 39.53
CA ALA A 513 25.93 8.18 39.02
C ALA A 513 25.59 7.24 37.84
N VAL A 514 26.58 6.93 37.00
CA VAL A 514 26.43 5.94 35.91
C VAL A 514 26.25 4.53 36.49
N GLN A 515 27.00 4.15 37.53
CA GLN A 515 26.86 2.84 38.18
C GLN A 515 25.46 2.68 38.82
N ASP A 516 24.97 3.73 39.48
CA ASP A 516 23.64 3.73 40.12
C ASP A 516 22.54 3.56 39.06
N TYR A 517 22.64 4.29 37.95
CA TYR A 517 21.73 4.13 36.81
C TYR A 517 21.80 2.72 36.22
N ALA A 518 23.00 2.18 36.01
CA ALA A 518 23.16 0.84 35.46
C ALA A 518 22.56 -0.23 36.39
N ALA A 519 22.70 -0.08 37.72
CA ALA A 519 22.09 -0.98 38.69
C ALA A 519 20.55 -0.88 38.71
N GLU A 520 20.00 0.33 38.69
CA GLU A 520 18.55 0.61 38.61
C GLU A 520 17.94 -0.04 37.34
N ALA A 521 18.64 0.12 36.22
CA ALA A 521 18.21 -0.35 34.90
C ALA A 521 18.55 -1.83 34.61
N GLY A 522 19.33 -2.48 35.48
CA GLY A 522 19.83 -3.84 35.29
C GLY A 522 20.82 -3.99 34.12
N LEU A 523 21.62 -2.96 33.82
CA LEU A 523 22.64 -2.93 32.76
C LEU A 523 24.02 -3.33 33.28
N MET A 524 24.85 -3.92 32.41
CA MET A 524 26.24 -4.25 32.70
C MET A 524 27.16 -3.11 32.26
N VAL A 525 27.69 -2.31 33.19
CA VAL A 525 28.53 -1.15 32.85
C VAL A 525 30.03 -1.47 32.75
N THR A 526 30.73 -0.85 31.78
CA THR A 526 32.19 -0.81 31.72
C THR A 526 32.70 0.61 31.50
N PHE A 527 33.86 0.93 32.10
CA PHE A 527 34.46 2.27 32.07
C PHE A 527 35.81 2.29 31.34
N SER A 528 36.07 3.39 30.65
CA SER A 528 37.37 3.75 30.07
C SER A 528 37.58 5.26 30.23
N GLU A 529 38.80 5.76 30.01
CA GLU A 529 39.15 7.14 30.30
C GLU A 529 39.94 7.79 29.15
N GLU A 530 39.61 9.04 28.82
CA GLU A 530 40.28 9.83 27.77
C GLU A 530 40.50 11.28 28.19
N TYR A 531 41.55 11.91 27.65
CA TYR A 531 41.78 13.34 27.86
C TYR A 531 40.80 14.17 27.02
N SER A 532 40.25 15.23 27.61
CA SER A 532 39.37 16.18 26.93
C SER A 532 39.64 17.61 27.38
N THR A 533 39.71 18.52 26.42
CA THR A 533 39.88 19.96 26.68
C THR A 533 38.56 20.69 26.92
N SER A 534 37.42 20.04 26.64
CA SER A 534 36.08 20.64 26.71
C SER A 534 35.21 20.06 27.81
N ILE A 535 35.53 18.86 28.33
CA ILE A 535 34.73 18.16 29.33
C ILE A 535 35.51 18.08 30.65
N GLN A 536 34.88 18.48 31.75
CA GLN A 536 35.47 18.46 33.09
C GLN A 536 35.87 17.04 33.51
N THR A 537 36.99 16.93 34.22
CA THR A 537 37.50 15.65 34.75
C THR A 537 36.44 14.92 35.56
N GLY A 538 36.27 13.62 35.30
CA GLY A 538 35.33 12.74 36.00
C GLY A 538 33.91 12.71 35.44
N LEU A 539 33.59 13.53 34.42
CA LEU A 539 32.32 13.48 33.69
C LEU A 539 32.41 12.60 32.44
N VAL A 540 31.27 12.13 31.95
CA VAL A 540 31.17 11.31 30.75
C VAL A 540 31.46 12.14 29.49
N ILE A 541 32.46 11.71 28.72
CA ILE A 541 32.72 12.22 27.37
C ILE A 541 31.72 11.65 26.38
N ARG A 542 31.47 10.34 26.46
CA ARG A 542 30.52 9.62 25.59
C ARG A 542 30.12 8.29 26.19
N GLN A 543 28.95 7.82 25.76
CA GLN A 543 28.38 6.53 26.11
C GLN A 543 28.09 5.70 24.85
N SER A 544 28.07 4.38 25.02
CA SER A 544 27.59 3.44 24.02
C SER A 544 26.84 2.31 24.73
N PRO A 545 25.55 2.06 24.43
CA PRO A 545 24.73 2.70 23.39
C PRO A 545 24.43 4.18 23.66
N ALA A 546 24.14 4.93 22.59
CA ALA A 546 23.83 6.37 22.69
C ALA A 546 22.52 6.61 23.47
N SER A 547 22.37 7.81 24.03
CA SER A 547 21.13 8.24 24.69
C SER A 547 19.92 8.02 23.79
N GLY A 548 18.80 7.58 24.38
CA GLY A 548 17.56 7.25 23.66
C GLY A 548 17.54 5.86 22.99
N THR A 549 18.67 5.13 22.96
CA THR A 549 18.69 3.75 22.41
C THR A 549 17.85 2.82 23.29
N MET A 550 17.00 1.98 22.69
CA MET A 550 16.21 0.99 23.44
C MET A 550 17.08 -0.23 23.78
N VAL A 551 17.22 -0.52 25.07
CA VAL A 551 18.00 -1.64 25.61
C VAL A 551 17.15 -2.52 26.50
N GLN A 552 17.63 -3.72 26.79
CA GLN A 552 17.02 -4.68 27.70
C GLN A 552 17.87 -4.81 28.97
N ALA A 553 17.26 -5.25 30.06
CA ALA A 553 18.01 -5.64 31.25
C ALA A 553 19.02 -6.75 30.89
N GLY A 554 20.28 -6.55 31.27
CA GLY A 554 21.42 -7.41 30.94
C GLY A 554 22.32 -6.87 29.82
N ASP A 555 21.90 -5.85 29.07
CA ASP A 555 22.72 -5.26 28.01
C ASP A 555 23.93 -4.51 28.57
N ARG A 556 24.99 -4.39 27.76
CA ARG A 556 26.24 -3.72 28.16
C ARG A 556 26.21 -2.22 27.85
N LEU A 557 26.63 -1.42 28.83
CA LEU A 557 26.79 0.03 28.73
C LEU A 557 28.28 0.40 28.88
N ASN A 558 28.88 0.91 27.81
CA ASN A 558 30.27 1.37 27.80
C ASN A 558 30.31 2.88 27.97
N VAL A 559 31.10 3.36 28.93
CA VAL A 559 31.19 4.80 29.24
C VAL A 559 32.64 5.24 29.23
N VAL A 560 32.90 6.38 28.59
CA VAL A 560 34.22 7.02 28.52
C VAL A 560 34.20 8.25 29.41
N LEU A 561 35.08 8.32 30.41
CA LEU A 561 35.19 9.43 31.35
C LEU A 561 36.34 10.38 30.96
N SER A 562 36.19 11.67 31.29
CA SER A 562 37.22 12.68 31.03
C SER A 562 38.33 12.66 32.08
N LYS A 563 39.58 12.67 31.61
CA LYS A 563 40.80 12.94 32.40
C LYS A 563 41.12 14.44 32.50
N GLY A 564 40.34 15.30 31.85
CA GLY A 564 40.68 16.72 31.66
C GLY A 564 41.74 16.92 30.57
N PRO A 565 42.30 18.14 30.43
CA PRO A 565 43.29 18.44 29.39
C PRO A 565 44.62 17.73 29.65
N ARG A 566 45.29 17.30 28.57
CA ARG A 566 46.63 16.68 28.66
C ARG A 566 47.66 17.75 29.02
N ALA A 567 48.44 17.54 30.09
CA ALA A 567 49.52 18.45 30.47
C ALA A 567 50.60 18.55 29.35
N PRO A 568 51.13 19.75 29.05
CA PRO A 568 52.19 19.91 28.07
C PRO A 568 53.46 19.19 28.53
N ALA A 569 54.14 18.51 27.60
CA ALA A 569 55.40 17.83 27.88
C ALA A 569 56.49 18.86 28.23
N VAL A 570 57.07 18.75 29.42
CA VAL A 570 58.21 19.58 29.84
C VAL A 570 59.43 19.15 29.03
N GLN A 571 59.95 20.04 28.19
CA GLN A 571 61.27 19.84 27.57
C GLN A 571 62.37 20.18 28.58
N PRO A 572 63.47 19.40 28.68
CA PRO A 572 64.58 19.74 29.56
C PRO A 572 65.31 20.98 29.02
N SER A 573 65.45 22.00 29.86
CA SER A 573 66.29 23.18 29.60
C SER A 573 67.77 22.77 29.63
N GLU A 574 68.51 23.00 28.54
CA GLU A 574 69.97 22.91 28.51
C GLU A 574 70.58 23.94 29.47
N SER A 575 71.30 23.47 30.49
CA SER A 575 72.14 24.30 31.35
C SER A 575 73.59 24.32 30.81
N VAL A 576 74.05 25.52 30.48
CA VAL A 576 75.41 25.82 30.02
C VAL A 576 76.41 25.51 31.14
N SER A 577 77.45 24.77 30.78
CA SER A 577 78.55 24.36 31.66
C SER A 577 79.64 25.44 31.69
N GLU A 578 79.93 25.99 32.87
CA GLU A 578 81.21 26.62 33.17
C GLU A 578 81.75 26.08 34.51
N THR A 579 82.95 25.53 34.46
CA THR A 579 83.83 25.20 35.60
C THR A 579 85.04 26.12 35.48
N PRO A 580 85.71 26.55 36.59
CA PRO A 580 86.69 25.64 37.21
C PRO A 580 86.98 25.78 38.73
N SER A 581 87.54 24.67 39.24
CA SER A 581 88.62 24.53 40.23
C SER A 581 88.39 24.70 41.75
N SER A 582 88.45 23.53 42.42
CA SER A 582 89.25 23.15 43.60
C SER A 582 89.19 23.92 44.93
N SER A 583 88.80 23.22 46.01
CA SER A 583 89.66 22.95 47.19
C SER A 583 88.92 22.06 48.20
N SER A 584 89.70 21.24 48.90
CA SER A 584 89.43 20.07 49.74
C SER A 584 88.82 20.30 51.14
N SER A 585 88.43 19.16 51.74
CA SER A 585 88.61 18.73 53.16
C SER A 585 87.28 18.45 53.88
N GLU A 586 86.95 17.19 54.18
CA GLU A 586 87.24 16.42 55.42
C GLU A 586 85.93 16.16 56.20
N SER A 587 85.44 14.91 56.23
CA SER A 587 85.37 14.04 57.45
C SER A 587 83.87 13.82 57.77
N GLU A 588 83.33 12.70 58.26
CA GLU A 588 83.87 11.52 58.93
C GLU A 588 82.73 10.45 59.02
N SER A 589 83.11 9.16 59.15
CA SER A 589 82.49 8.10 59.99
C SER A 589 81.03 7.64 59.73
N SER A 590 80.79 6.41 59.22
CA SER A 590 80.68 5.10 59.92
C SER A 590 79.38 4.96 60.77
N SER A 591 78.66 3.84 60.91
CA SER A 591 78.72 2.45 60.44
C SER A 591 77.49 1.71 61.01
N GLU A 592 76.99 0.69 60.30
CA GLU A 592 76.39 -0.57 60.83
C GLU A 592 75.12 -0.52 61.72
N SER A 593 74.33 -1.57 61.96
CA SER A 593 73.88 -2.79 61.27
C SER A 593 72.86 -3.50 62.21
N SER A 594 72.12 -4.49 61.69
CA SER A 594 71.33 -5.52 62.44
C SER A 594 69.93 -5.11 62.95
N SER A 595 69.00 -6.01 63.28
CA SER A 595 68.38 -7.17 62.60
C SER A 595 67.23 -7.64 63.49
N SER A 596 66.18 -8.19 62.85
CA SER A 596 65.31 -9.30 63.30
C SER A 596 64.28 -9.19 64.45
N GLU A 597 63.17 -9.94 64.22
CA GLU A 597 62.27 -10.67 65.14
C GLU A 597 60.83 -10.16 65.46
N SER A 598 59.87 -10.89 64.87
CA SER A 598 58.86 -11.76 65.51
C SER A 598 57.49 -11.24 66.02
N GLU A 599 56.46 -11.98 65.56
CA GLU A 599 55.03 -12.18 65.93
C GLU A 599 54.68 -12.23 67.45
N PRO A 600 53.40 -12.18 67.93
CA PRO A 600 52.37 -13.21 67.64
C PRO A 600 50.83 -12.88 67.75
N SER A 601 50.05 -13.74 67.07
CA SER A 601 48.85 -14.52 67.47
C SER A 601 47.47 -13.96 67.93
N GLU A 602 46.47 -14.78 67.53
CA GLU A 602 45.16 -15.18 68.15
C GLU A 602 43.85 -14.49 67.72
N THR A 603 42.65 -15.11 67.64
CA THR A 603 42.11 -16.49 67.52
C THR A 603 40.56 -16.36 67.47
N SER A 604 39.86 -17.18 66.66
CA SER A 604 38.48 -17.77 66.79
C SER A 604 37.30 -16.91 67.34
N SER A 605 36.07 -16.95 66.82
CA SER A 605 35.16 -18.12 66.82
C SER A 605 33.80 -17.78 66.18
N GLN A 606 33.23 -18.72 65.43
CA GLN A 606 31.78 -18.89 65.19
C GLN A 606 31.14 -19.66 66.39
N PRO A 607 29.79 -19.80 66.59
CA PRO A 607 28.91 -20.56 65.66
C PRO A 607 27.37 -20.30 65.68
N SER A 608 26.68 -20.97 64.71
CA SER A 608 25.33 -21.65 64.71
C SER A 608 24.07 -20.94 65.26
N GLY A 609 22.96 -20.80 64.51
CA GLY A 609 21.89 -21.81 64.26
C GLY A 609 20.75 -21.64 65.31
N THR A 610 19.43 -21.72 65.12
CA THR A 610 18.52 -22.31 64.11
C THR A 610 17.07 -21.88 64.47
N GLU A 611 16.12 -21.81 63.51
CA GLU A 611 14.65 -22.13 63.59
C GLU A 611 13.72 -21.44 64.64
N SER A 612 12.41 -21.20 64.48
CA SER A 612 11.36 -21.42 63.46
C SER A 612 10.07 -20.64 63.87
N SER A 613 9.02 -20.69 63.02
CA SER A 613 7.57 -20.57 63.34
C SER A 613 6.96 -19.16 63.50
N SER A 614 6.15 -18.70 62.53
CA SER A 614 4.66 -18.77 62.44
C SER A 614 3.97 -17.61 63.20
N ALA A 615 2.85 -16.99 62.83
CA ALA A 615 1.80 -17.23 61.85
C ALA A 615 0.97 -15.93 61.60
N SER A 616 0.23 -15.93 60.48
CA SER A 616 -1.15 -15.46 60.29
C SER A 616 -1.58 -13.98 60.38
N GLN A 617 -2.07 -13.52 59.21
CA GLN A 617 -3.37 -12.87 58.93
C GLN A 617 -3.80 -11.61 59.71
N ALA A 618 -4.11 -10.54 58.98
CA ALA A 618 -5.49 -10.03 58.86
C ALA A 618 -5.63 -8.86 57.85
N THR A 619 -6.62 -9.04 56.98
CA THR A 619 -7.40 -8.11 56.19
C THR A 619 -7.78 -6.81 56.93
N VAL A 620 -7.96 -5.68 56.21
CA VAL A 620 -9.20 -4.86 56.20
C VAL A 620 -9.12 -3.75 55.13
N LYS A 621 -10.26 -3.59 54.47
CA LYS A 621 -10.67 -2.64 53.42
C LYS A 621 -10.52 -1.15 53.81
N LYS A 622 -10.27 -0.30 52.81
CA LYS A 622 -11.30 0.61 52.26
C LYS A 622 -10.99 1.00 50.82
#